data_AF-A0AAD6AG84-F1
#
_entry.id   AF-A0AAD6AG84-F1
#
_cell.length_a   1.000
_cell.length_b   1.000
_cell.length_c   1.000
_cell.angle_alpha   90.00
_cell.angle_beta   90.00
_cell.angle_gamma   90.00
#
_symmetry.space_group_name_H-M   'P 1'
#
loop_
_entity.id
_entity.type
_entity.pdbx_description
1 polymer ?
#
loop_
_entity_poly.entity_id
_entity_poly.type
_entity_poly.pdbx_seq_one_letter_code
_entity_poly.pdbx_strand_id
1 'polypeptide(L)'
;MIGVGFSSIDGNIPVAKLFEQLSSSDGLKLLQGFGPITVILSVLGVCAAALDLKTMLLVFSALIFVEFVALMIVASPLVQIQAQMDGAVDEVFLNVTPLYRTESYIQGELNKLQFSDSCCGLRSFEDWDNQLPVSCFCTPPAADQLLDNSCVMVESDLRTPPPLWPCGPILKSYLSFPIKLRIGIISAVATLTMAAIALCLTLGLEQYWKKPPVETTVDDFNRVKYQPKPSLT
;
A
#
# COMPACT_ATOMS: atom_id res chain seq x y z
N MET A 1 -7.21 -6.01 -15.31
CA MET A 1 -8.26 -4.99 -15.40
C MET A 1 -8.96 -4.89 -14.06
N ILE A 2 -8.60 -3.91 -13.23
CA ILE A 2 -9.48 -3.36 -12.20
C ILE A 2 -9.17 -1.87 -12.20
N GLY A 3 -9.90 -1.14 -13.04
CA GLY A 3 -9.99 0.31 -12.98
C GLY A 3 -11.22 0.63 -12.15
N VAL A 4 -11.03 1.24 -11.00
CA VAL A 4 -12.10 1.91 -10.26
C VAL A 4 -11.68 3.37 -10.24
N GLY A 5 -12.27 4.14 -11.15
CA GLY A 5 -12.14 5.58 -11.19
C GLY A 5 -12.99 6.16 -10.07
N PHE A 6 -12.33 6.86 -9.14
CA PHE A 6 -13.01 7.79 -8.25
C PHE A 6 -12.56 9.19 -8.63
N SER A 7 -13.51 9.93 -9.19
CA SER A 7 -13.38 11.32 -9.57
C SER A 7 -13.02 12.20 -8.36
N SER A 8 -12.20 13.19 -8.67
CA SER A 8 -11.64 14.21 -7.82
C SER A 8 -12.69 14.97 -6.99
N ILE A 9 -12.44 15.08 -5.68
CA ILE A 9 -12.92 16.17 -4.83
C ILE A 9 -11.69 16.84 -4.21
N ASP A 10 -11.72 18.17 -4.23
CA ASP A 10 -10.63 19.13 -4.10
C ASP A 10 -9.77 19.03 -2.84
N GLY A 11 -8.50 19.45 -2.95
CA GLY A 11 -7.71 19.91 -1.80
C GLY A 11 -6.30 19.35 -1.58
N ASN A 12 -5.72 18.52 -2.47
CA ASN A 12 -4.26 18.24 -2.43
C ASN A 12 -3.74 17.70 -3.78
N ILE A 13 -3.38 18.63 -4.67
CA ILE A 13 -3.16 18.40 -6.11
C ILE A 13 -1.86 17.64 -6.49
N PRO A 14 -0.80 17.46 -5.65
CA PRO A 14 0.40 16.75 -6.11
C PRO A 14 0.31 15.21 -6.00
N VAL A 15 -0.39 14.67 -5.01
CA VAL A 15 -0.38 13.22 -4.70
C VAL A 15 -1.38 12.44 -5.53
N ALA A 16 -2.59 12.97 -5.71
CA ALA A 16 -3.62 12.35 -6.54
C ALA A 16 -3.17 12.24 -8.01
N LYS A 17 -2.46 13.26 -8.52
CA LYS A 17 -1.85 13.22 -9.87
C LYS A 17 -0.81 12.12 -10.03
N LEU A 18 0.00 11.84 -9.00
CA LEU A 18 1.01 10.77 -9.05
C LEU A 18 0.37 9.37 -9.06
N PHE A 19 -0.75 9.21 -8.37
CA PHE A 19 -1.51 7.96 -8.37
C PHE A 19 -2.32 7.76 -9.67
N GLU A 20 -2.91 8.83 -10.23
CA GLU A 20 -3.55 8.79 -11.55
C GLU A 20 -2.55 8.51 -12.68
N GLN A 21 -1.34 9.09 -12.61
CA GLN A 21 -0.24 8.81 -13.54
C GLN A 21 0.07 7.31 -13.65
N LEU A 22 -0.10 6.54 -12.58
CA LEU A 22 0.15 5.10 -12.58
C LEU A 22 -0.98 4.26 -13.19
N SER A 23 -2.20 4.79 -13.35
CA SER A 23 -3.40 3.95 -13.52
C SER A 23 -3.95 3.78 -14.93
N SER A 24 -3.60 4.59 -15.95
CA SER A 24 -4.27 4.39 -17.26
C SER A 24 -3.51 4.73 -18.54
N SER A 25 -2.37 5.42 -18.52
CA SER A 25 -1.57 5.62 -19.74
C SER A 25 -0.08 5.94 -19.49
N ASP A 26 0.21 6.70 -18.44
CA ASP A 26 1.59 7.06 -18.08
C ASP A 26 2.32 5.99 -17.25
N GLY A 27 1.60 5.02 -16.67
CA GLY A 27 2.20 3.86 -15.99
C GLY A 27 3.10 3.03 -16.91
N LEU A 28 2.79 2.97 -18.20
CA LEU A 28 3.64 2.32 -19.20
C LEU A 28 4.94 3.10 -19.43
N LYS A 29 4.88 4.43 -19.48
CA LYS A 29 6.08 5.29 -19.64
C LYS A 29 6.97 5.21 -18.40
N LEU A 30 6.37 5.18 -17.22
CA LEU A 30 7.08 4.99 -15.95
C LEU A 30 7.74 3.62 -15.89
N LEU A 31 7.05 2.55 -16.29
CA LEU A 31 7.63 1.20 -16.35
C LEU A 31 8.77 1.11 -17.37
N GLN A 32 8.64 1.81 -18.51
CA GLN A 32 9.66 1.87 -19.56
C GLN A 32 10.93 2.58 -19.10
N GLY A 33 10.84 3.58 -18.22
CA GLY A 33 12.01 4.26 -17.64
C GLY A 33 12.58 3.54 -16.41
N PHE A 34 11.72 3.21 -15.45
CA PHE A 34 12.11 2.64 -14.16
C PHE A 34 12.56 1.18 -14.25
N GLY A 35 11.97 0.40 -15.16
CA GLY A 35 12.33 -1.00 -15.38
C GLY A 35 13.81 -1.17 -15.75
N PRO A 36 14.33 -0.51 -16.80
CA PRO A 36 15.74 -0.59 -17.15
C PRO A 36 16.68 -0.12 -16.03
N ILE A 37 16.31 0.93 -15.30
CA ILE A 37 17.13 1.45 -14.19
C ILE A 37 17.25 0.40 -13.08
N THR A 38 16.15 -0.24 -12.68
CA THR A 38 16.18 -1.29 -11.65
C THR A 38 16.97 -2.52 -12.09
N VAL A 39 16.93 -2.88 -13.38
CA VAL A 39 17.76 -3.96 -13.95
C VAL A 39 19.25 -3.60 -13.88
N ILE A 40 19.63 -2.38 -14.28
CA ILE A 40 21.03 -1.91 -14.22
C ILE A 40 21.52 -1.92 -12.77
N LEU A 41 20.74 -1.40 -11.82
CA LEU A 41 21.08 -1.43 -10.40
C LEU A 41 21.24 -2.85 -9.87
N SER A 42 20.37 -3.78 -10.30
CA SER A 42 20.45 -5.19 -9.92
C SER A 42 21.73 -5.85 -10.43
N VAL A 43 22.07 -5.65 -11.71
CA VAL A 43 23.31 -6.16 -12.31
C VAL A 43 24.52 -5.56 -11.60
N LEU A 44 24.52 -4.26 -11.32
CA LEU A 44 25.59 -3.59 -10.59
C LEU A 44 25.77 -4.17 -9.19
N GLY A 45 24.69 -4.40 -8.45
CA GLY A 45 24.73 -5.02 -7.12
C GLY A 45 25.31 -6.45 -7.15
N VAL A 46 24.88 -7.27 -8.11
CA VAL A 46 25.40 -8.64 -8.28
C VAL A 46 26.87 -8.64 -8.69
N CYS A 47 27.26 -7.80 -9.66
CA CYS A 47 28.65 -7.68 -10.09
C CYS A 47 29.56 -7.15 -8.98
N ALA A 48 29.11 -6.17 -8.20
CA ALA A 48 29.86 -5.63 -7.07
C ALA A 48 30.13 -6.71 -6.01
N ALA A 49 29.13 -7.54 -5.71
CA ALA A 49 29.27 -8.65 -4.79
C ALA A 49 30.14 -9.79 -5.35
N ALA A 50 29.96 -10.17 -6.62
CA ALA A 50 30.68 -11.28 -7.23
C ALA A 50 32.18 -11.01 -7.47
N LEU A 51 32.54 -9.75 -7.76
CA LEU A 51 33.92 -9.34 -8.02
C LEU A 51 34.66 -8.86 -6.77
N ASP A 52 34.04 -8.96 -5.58
CA ASP A 52 34.55 -8.42 -4.29
C ASP A 52 35.03 -6.96 -4.37
N LEU A 53 34.34 -6.15 -5.20
CA LEU A 53 34.68 -4.75 -5.43
C LEU A 53 34.06 -3.88 -4.33
N LYS A 54 34.76 -3.75 -3.20
CA LYS A 54 34.29 -3.03 -2.01
C LYS A 54 33.86 -1.59 -2.29
N THR A 55 34.60 -0.86 -3.13
CA THR A 55 34.23 0.50 -3.54
C THR A 55 32.90 0.53 -4.30
N MET A 56 32.66 -0.42 -5.20
CA MET A 56 31.40 -0.52 -5.93
C MET A 56 30.22 -0.88 -5.01
N LEU A 57 30.46 -1.71 -4.00
CA LEU A 57 29.44 -2.09 -3.02
C LEU A 57 29.01 -0.90 -2.14
N LEU A 58 29.95 -0.02 -1.78
CA LEU A 58 29.64 1.22 -1.06
C LEU A 58 28.86 2.21 -1.94
N VAL A 59 29.23 2.34 -3.22
CA VAL A 59 28.49 3.18 -4.18
C VAL A 59 27.06 2.65 -4.38
N PHE A 60 26.90 1.33 -4.55
CA PHE A 60 25.59 0.69 -4.64
C PHE A 60 24.73 0.95 -3.40
N SER A 61 25.31 0.80 -2.20
CA SER A 61 24.64 1.10 -0.94
C SER A 61 24.14 2.54 -0.86
N ALA A 62 24.97 3.51 -1.29
CA ALA A 62 24.58 4.91 -1.33
C ALA A 62 23.42 5.17 -2.32
N LEU A 63 23.46 4.55 -3.50
CA LEU A 63 22.39 4.68 -4.50
C LEU A 63 21.05 4.12 -3.99
N ILE A 64 21.05 2.91 -3.43
CA ILE A 64 19.84 2.29 -2.87
C ILE A 64 19.32 3.07 -1.66
N PHE A 65 20.20 3.66 -0.84
CA PHE A 65 19.78 4.53 0.25
C PHE A 65 19.06 5.80 -0.25
N VAL A 66 19.57 6.44 -1.31
CA VAL A 66 18.91 7.60 -1.92
C VAL A 66 17.54 7.21 -2.48
N GLU A 67 17.44 6.06 -3.16
CA GLU A 67 16.16 5.53 -3.66
C GLU A 67 15.18 5.26 -2.52
N PHE A 68 15.64 4.64 -1.43
CA PHE A 68 14.82 4.39 -0.24
C PHE A 68 14.27 5.68 0.36
N VAL A 69 15.10 6.72 0.51
CA VAL A 69 14.65 8.02 1.01
C VAL A 69 13.61 8.64 0.07
N ALA A 70 13.82 8.59 -1.24
CA ALA A 70 12.86 9.08 -2.22
C ALA A 70 11.51 8.33 -2.14
N LEU A 71 11.55 7.00 -2.02
CA LEU A 71 10.35 6.16 -1.84
C LEU A 71 9.59 6.54 -0.56
N MET A 72 10.30 6.79 0.55
CA MET A 72 9.67 7.19 1.81
C MET A 72 9.00 8.57 1.72
N ILE A 73 9.60 9.53 1.01
CA ILE A 73 8.99 10.85 0.79
C ILE A 73 7.68 10.71 0.02
N VAL A 74 7.68 9.89 -1.03
CA VAL A 74 6.49 9.64 -1.86
C VAL A 74 5.43 8.81 -1.13
N ALA A 75 5.83 7.89 -0.27
CA ALA A 75 4.93 7.02 0.48
C ALA A 75 4.29 7.69 1.70
N SER A 76 4.95 8.68 2.31
CA SER A 76 4.49 9.41 3.50
C SER A 76 3.02 9.86 3.47
N PRO A 77 2.50 10.51 2.39
CA PRO A 77 1.10 10.94 2.37
C PRO A 77 0.10 9.77 2.42
N LEU A 78 0.48 8.58 1.95
CA LEU A 78 -0.43 7.43 1.91
C LEU A 78 -0.84 6.98 3.33
N VAL A 79 0.08 7.09 4.29
CA VAL A 79 -0.18 6.75 5.70
C VAL A 79 -1.14 7.76 6.33
N GLN A 80 -1.00 9.04 6.00
CA GLN A 80 -1.90 10.09 6.49
C GLN A 80 -3.32 9.91 5.95
N ILE A 81 -3.43 9.59 4.65
CA ILE A 81 -4.71 9.28 4.02
C ILE A 81 -5.34 8.10 4.75
N GLN A 82 -4.63 6.98 4.93
CA GLN A 82 -5.18 5.83 5.65
C GLN A 82 -5.73 6.20 7.04
N ALA A 83 -5.05 7.08 7.77
CA ALA A 83 -5.49 7.51 9.11
C ALA A 83 -6.74 8.40 9.10
N GLN A 84 -6.99 9.14 8.02
CA GLN A 84 -8.11 10.09 7.91
C GLN A 84 -9.29 9.56 7.08
N MET A 85 -9.11 8.44 6.37
CA MET A 85 -10.11 7.88 5.45
C MET A 85 -11.48 7.67 6.10
N ASP A 86 -11.53 7.08 7.30
CA ASP A 86 -12.81 6.75 7.92
C ASP A 86 -13.66 7.99 8.23
N GLY A 87 -13.02 9.08 8.67
CA GLY A 87 -13.70 10.34 8.99
C GLY A 87 -14.13 11.11 7.73
N ALA A 88 -13.28 11.14 6.70
CA ALA A 88 -13.62 11.78 5.42
C ALA A 88 -14.79 11.06 4.73
N VAL A 89 -14.83 9.73 4.80
CA VAL A 89 -15.93 8.95 4.22
C VAL A 89 -17.24 9.19 5.00
N ASP A 90 -17.19 9.33 6.32
CA ASP A 90 -18.38 9.65 7.12
C ASP A 90 -18.97 11.04 6.80
N GLU A 91 -18.11 12.03 6.53
CA GLU A 91 -18.55 13.36 6.11
C GLU A 91 -19.24 13.31 4.73
N VAL A 92 -18.67 12.55 3.80
CA VAL A 92 -19.30 12.32 2.49
C VAL A 92 -20.66 11.65 2.65
N PHE A 93 -20.78 10.65 3.53
CA PHE A 93 -22.06 9.98 3.78
C PHE A 93 -23.14 10.95 4.26
N LEU A 94 -22.78 11.91 5.13
CA LEU A 94 -23.70 12.96 5.58
C LEU A 94 -24.11 13.93 4.46
N ASN A 95 -23.20 14.26 3.54
CA ASN A 95 -23.47 15.20 2.47
C ASN A 95 -24.36 14.60 1.35
N VAL A 96 -24.28 13.29 1.13
CA VAL A 96 -25.07 12.59 0.10
C VAL A 96 -26.42 12.06 0.61
N THR A 97 -26.73 12.26 1.90
CA THR A 97 -28.05 11.99 2.46
C THR A 97 -28.98 13.21 2.31
N PRO A 98 -30.24 13.03 1.86
CA PRO A 98 -30.90 11.76 1.58
C PRO A 98 -30.56 11.20 0.18
N LEU A 99 -30.33 9.89 0.12
CA LEU A 99 -29.77 9.19 -1.04
C LEU A 99 -30.63 9.28 -2.31
N TYR A 100 -31.94 9.43 -2.17
CA TYR A 100 -32.88 9.55 -3.30
C TYR A 100 -32.69 10.84 -4.13
N ARG A 101 -32.08 11.89 -3.56
CA ARG A 101 -31.82 13.16 -4.25
C ARG A 101 -30.48 13.20 -4.97
N THR A 102 -29.64 12.20 -4.75
CA THR A 102 -28.27 12.16 -5.26
C THR A 102 -28.24 11.79 -6.75
N GLU A 103 -27.13 12.09 -7.42
CA GLU A 103 -26.95 11.77 -8.84
C GLU A 103 -27.21 10.29 -9.15
N SER A 104 -27.80 10.02 -10.32
CA SER A 104 -28.17 8.67 -10.76
C SER A 104 -26.99 7.71 -10.85
N TYR A 105 -25.78 8.23 -11.10
CA TYR A 105 -24.54 7.45 -11.08
C TYR A 105 -24.25 6.87 -9.69
N ILE A 106 -24.32 7.70 -8.64
CA ILE A 106 -24.07 7.28 -7.25
C ILE A 106 -25.14 6.30 -6.79
N GLN A 107 -26.40 6.56 -7.15
CA GLN A 107 -27.49 5.60 -6.89
C GLN A 107 -27.23 4.26 -7.57
N GLY A 108 -26.77 4.26 -8.82
CA GLY A 108 -26.45 3.05 -9.57
C GLY A 108 -25.34 2.21 -8.93
N GLU A 109 -24.24 2.85 -8.52
CA GLU A 109 -23.13 2.15 -7.83
C GLU A 109 -23.54 1.64 -6.45
N LEU A 110 -24.29 2.44 -5.69
CA LEU A 110 -24.79 2.04 -4.39
C LEU A 110 -25.79 0.88 -4.48
N ASN A 111 -26.66 0.85 -5.50
CA ASN A 111 -27.60 -0.25 -5.71
C ASN A 111 -26.87 -1.57 -6.04
N LYS A 112 -25.76 -1.51 -6.80
CA LYS A 112 -24.92 -2.70 -7.05
C LYS A 112 -24.30 -3.24 -5.76
N LEU A 113 -23.81 -2.34 -4.90
CA LEU A 113 -23.23 -2.72 -3.61
C LEU A 113 -24.28 -3.34 -2.69
N GLN A 114 -25.45 -2.69 -2.55
CA GLN A 114 -26.57 -3.18 -1.76
C GLN A 114 -27.03 -4.56 -2.21
N PHE A 115 -27.11 -4.79 -3.53
CA PHE A 115 -27.47 -6.09 -4.09
C PHE A 115 -26.39 -7.16 -3.86
N SER A 116 -25.11 -6.81 -4.03
CA SER A 116 -23.99 -7.74 -3.89
C SER A 116 -23.77 -8.18 -2.44
N ASP A 117 -23.85 -7.22 -1.50
CA ASP A 117 -23.49 -7.43 -0.10
C ASP A 117 -24.71 -7.46 0.85
N SER A 118 -25.93 -7.49 0.30
CA SER A 118 -27.21 -7.60 1.04
C SER A 118 -27.35 -6.59 2.20
N CYS A 119 -26.90 -5.36 1.98
CA CYS A 119 -26.96 -4.24 2.92
C CYS A 119 -27.90 -3.14 2.41
N CYS A 120 -28.33 -2.22 3.28
CA CYS A 120 -29.18 -1.10 2.87
C CYS A 120 -28.78 0.24 3.50
N GLY A 121 -28.72 1.28 2.67
CA GLY A 121 -28.29 2.63 3.07
C GLY A 121 -26.80 2.72 3.42
N LEU A 122 -26.31 3.92 3.74
CA LEU A 122 -24.91 4.14 4.09
C LEU A 122 -24.69 3.98 5.59
N ARG A 123 -25.50 4.65 6.41
CA ARG A 123 -25.53 4.59 7.87
C ARG A 123 -26.70 3.77 8.38
N SER A 124 -27.85 3.86 7.72
CA SER A 124 -29.04 3.04 7.97
C SER A 124 -29.96 3.05 6.76
N PHE A 125 -30.97 2.18 6.75
CA PHE A 125 -32.00 2.18 5.69
C PHE A 125 -32.77 3.52 5.61
N GLU A 126 -32.81 4.30 6.69
CA GLU A 126 -33.49 5.61 6.78
C GLU A 126 -32.81 6.67 5.90
N ASP A 127 -31.58 6.43 5.44
CA ASP A 127 -30.88 7.32 4.50
C ASP A 127 -31.63 7.49 3.16
N TRP A 128 -32.52 6.54 2.84
CA TRP A 128 -33.42 6.58 1.69
C TRP A 128 -34.74 7.32 1.96
N ASP A 129 -34.94 7.78 3.20
CA ASP A 129 -36.20 8.39 3.65
C ASP A 129 -37.38 7.45 3.28
N ASN A 130 -38.41 7.96 2.60
CA ASN A 130 -39.56 7.15 2.16
C ASN A 130 -39.41 6.50 0.77
N GLN A 131 -38.23 6.59 0.13
CA GLN A 131 -38.01 6.12 -1.25
C GLN A 131 -36.94 5.03 -1.31
N LEU A 132 -37.28 3.84 -0.81
CA LEU A 132 -36.36 2.70 -0.83
C LEU A 132 -36.21 2.11 -2.25
N PRO A 133 -34.98 1.87 -2.73
CA PRO A 133 -34.75 1.23 -4.00
C PRO A 133 -34.99 -0.28 -3.92
N VAL A 134 -35.19 -0.90 -5.09
CA VAL A 134 -35.43 -2.36 -5.17
C VAL A 134 -34.26 -3.21 -4.66
N SER A 135 -33.04 -2.65 -4.65
CA SER A 135 -31.84 -3.28 -4.11
C SER A 135 -31.86 -3.43 -2.58
N CYS A 136 -32.73 -2.69 -1.89
CA CYS A 136 -32.91 -2.73 -0.44
C CYS A 136 -34.05 -3.67 -0.01
N PHE A 137 -34.65 -4.47 -0.89
CA PHE A 137 -35.71 -5.40 -0.48
C PHE A 137 -35.15 -6.78 -0.17
N CYS A 138 -35.41 -7.28 1.04
CA CYS A 138 -35.14 -8.67 1.38
C CYS A 138 -36.08 -9.59 0.59
N THR A 139 -35.53 -10.66 0.00
CA THR A 139 -36.36 -11.80 -0.43
C THR A 139 -36.74 -12.57 0.83
N PRO A 140 -38.04 -12.77 1.14
CA PRO A 140 -38.42 -13.52 2.33
C PRO A 140 -37.88 -14.96 2.21
N PRO A 141 -37.28 -15.52 3.29
CA PRO A 141 -36.85 -16.90 3.26
C PRO A 141 -38.06 -17.79 2.97
N ALA A 142 -37.90 -18.76 2.08
CA ALA A 142 -38.84 -19.86 1.96
C ALA A 142 -39.00 -20.48 3.37
N ALA A 143 -40.25 -20.61 3.82
CA ALA A 143 -40.61 -21.05 5.16
C ALA A 143 -39.98 -22.41 5.47
N ASP A 144 -38.77 -22.42 6.04
CA ASP A 144 -38.18 -23.51 6.82
C ASP A 144 -36.75 -23.25 7.32
N GLN A 145 -36.23 -22.03 7.25
CA GLN A 145 -34.94 -21.71 7.87
C GLN A 145 -35.08 -20.59 8.90
N LEU A 146 -35.13 -21.01 10.16
CA LEU A 146 -34.71 -20.24 11.32
C LEU A 146 -33.24 -19.82 11.12
N LEU A 147 -32.98 -18.71 10.44
CA LEU A 147 -31.71 -18.02 10.61
C LEU A 147 -31.82 -16.53 10.26
N ASP A 148 -31.47 -15.76 11.28
CA ASP A 148 -30.93 -14.42 11.24
C ASP A 148 -31.93 -13.25 11.18
N ASN A 149 -31.87 -12.41 12.22
CA ASN A 149 -32.71 -11.24 12.48
C ASN A 149 -32.40 -10.07 11.52
N SER A 150 -32.22 -10.35 10.23
CA SER A 150 -31.57 -9.44 9.27
C SER A 150 -32.51 -8.43 8.61
N CYS A 151 -33.84 -8.59 8.69
CA CYS A 151 -34.80 -7.71 8.01
C CYS A 151 -35.85 -7.15 8.99
N VAL A 152 -36.17 -5.85 8.88
CA VAL A 152 -37.13 -5.15 9.76
C VAL A 152 -38.47 -4.96 9.07
N MET A 153 -39.56 -5.47 9.66
CA MET A 153 -40.91 -5.19 9.18
C MET A 153 -41.23 -3.70 9.35
N VAL A 154 -41.34 -2.96 8.25
CA VAL A 154 -41.77 -1.55 8.25
C VAL A 154 -43.28 -1.49 8.11
N GLU A 155 -43.95 -0.78 9.03
CA GLU A 155 -45.40 -0.66 9.13
C GLU A 155 -45.98 0.38 8.15
N SER A 156 -45.74 0.20 6.85
CA SER A 156 -46.31 1.01 5.76
C SER A 156 -46.14 0.33 4.41
N ASP A 157 -47.24 -0.14 3.80
CA ASP A 157 -47.50 -0.55 2.39
C ASP A 157 -46.43 -1.27 1.52
N LEU A 158 -45.22 -1.51 2.04
CA LEU A 158 -44.11 -2.19 1.41
C LEU A 158 -44.21 -3.68 1.72
N ARG A 159 -44.32 -4.50 0.66
CA ARG A 159 -44.50 -5.97 0.77
C ARG A 159 -43.27 -6.71 1.30
N THR A 160 -42.14 -6.03 1.53
CA THR A 160 -40.89 -6.66 1.95
C THR A 160 -40.07 -5.74 2.88
N PRO A 161 -39.60 -6.26 4.03
CA PRO A 161 -38.78 -5.52 4.99
C PRO A 161 -37.38 -5.19 4.43
N PRO A 162 -36.80 -4.00 4.68
CA PRO A 162 -35.41 -3.72 4.35
C PRO A 162 -34.41 -4.44 5.27
N PRO A 163 -33.18 -4.71 4.78
CA PRO A 163 -32.07 -5.18 5.61
C PRO A 163 -31.75 -4.18 6.71
N LEU A 164 -31.45 -4.69 7.91
CA LEU A 164 -31.05 -3.88 9.07
C LEU A 164 -29.60 -3.38 8.95
N TRP A 165 -28.77 -4.04 8.14
CA TRP A 165 -27.33 -3.81 8.09
C TRP A 165 -26.95 -2.68 7.10
N PRO A 166 -26.17 -1.67 7.54
CA PRO A 166 -25.75 -0.57 6.68
C PRO A 166 -24.59 -0.93 5.76
N CYS A 167 -24.54 -0.35 4.57
CA CYS A 167 -23.45 -0.56 3.60
C CYS A 167 -22.19 0.26 3.91
N GLY A 168 -22.26 1.27 4.77
CA GLY A 168 -21.15 2.18 5.06
C GLY A 168 -19.86 1.47 5.50
N PRO A 169 -19.89 0.55 6.49
CA PRO A 169 -18.71 -0.21 6.89
C PRO A 169 -18.12 -1.05 5.75
N ILE A 170 -18.97 -1.62 4.90
CA ILE A 170 -18.57 -2.44 3.75
C ILE A 170 -17.87 -1.57 2.71
N LEU A 171 -18.47 -0.43 2.37
CA LEU A 171 -17.89 0.56 1.45
C LEU A 171 -16.55 1.09 1.97
N LYS A 172 -16.44 1.42 3.26
CA LYS A 172 -15.17 1.81 3.90
C LYS A 172 -14.11 0.71 3.79
N SER A 173 -14.50 -0.55 3.94
CA SER A 173 -13.59 -1.68 3.77
C SER A 173 -13.05 -1.76 2.33
N TYR A 174 -13.93 -1.68 1.33
CA TYR A 174 -13.54 -1.66 -0.09
C TYR A 174 -12.61 -0.50 -0.44
N LEU A 175 -12.88 0.70 0.10
CA LEU A 175 -12.04 1.89 -0.12
C LEU A 175 -10.68 1.78 0.59
N SER A 176 -10.64 1.23 1.82
CA SER A 176 -9.40 1.11 2.59
C SER A 176 -8.50 -0.05 2.16
N PHE A 177 -9.06 -1.09 1.55
CA PHE A 177 -8.32 -2.28 1.10
C PHE A 177 -7.13 -1.97 0.16
N PRO A 178 -7.30 -1.24 -0.97
CA PRO A 178 -6.19 -0.94 -1.87
C PRO A 178 -5.10 -0.08 -1.21
N ILE A 179 -5.47 0.81 -0.28
CA ILE A 179 -4.52 1.65 0.46
C ILE A 179 -3.68 0.79 1.40
N LYS A 180 -4.33 -0.06 2.20
CA LYS A 180 -3.67 -1.01 3.11
C LYS A 180 -2.74 -1.95 2.36
N LEU A 181 -3.18 -2.48 1.21
CA LEU A 181 -2.36 -3.35 0.37
C LEU A 181 -1.07 -2.66 -0.09
N ARG A 182 -1.16 -1.41 -0.57
CA ARG A 182 0.00 -0.64 -1.03
C ARG A 182 0.98 -0.34 0.10
N ILE A 183 0.48 0.02 1.27
CA ILE A 183 1.32 0.25 2.45
C ILE A 183 2.07 -1.02 2.85
N GLY A 184 1.40 -2.18 2.80
CA GLY A 184 2.05 -3.48 3.00
C GLY A 184 3.21 -3.74 2.03
N ILE A 185 3.00 -3.46 0.74
CA ILE A 185 4.05 -3.62 -0.30
C ILE A 185 5.24 -2.69 -0.02
N ILE A 186 4.99 -1.41 0.25
CA ILE A 186 6.04 -0.43 0.55
C ILE A 186 6.82 -0.84 1.80
N SER A 187 6.13 -1.32 2.83
CA SER A 187 6.77 -1.83 4.05
C SER A 187 7.68 -3.02 3.78
N ALA A 188 7.28 -3.95 2.91
CA ALA A 188 8.10 -5.10 2.55
C ALA A 188 9.32 -4.70 1.72
N VAL A 189 9.17 -3.75 0.79
CA VAL A 189 10.30 -3.22 0.02
C VAL A 189 11.29 -2.51 0.95
N ALA A 190 10.79 -1.69 1.88
CA ALA A 190 11.60 -0.98 2.86
C ALA A 190 12.47 -1.92 3.72
N THR A 191 11.90 -3.03 4.19
CA THR A 191 12.66 -4.00 5.00
C THR A 191 13.73 -4.70 4.18
N LEU A 192 13.43 -5.07 2.93
CA LEU A 192 14.40 -5.68 2.01
C LEU A 192 15.54 -4.71 1.67
N THR A 193 15.24 -3.44 1.39
CA THR A 193 16.25 -2.43 1.09
C THR A 193 17.15 -2.16 2.29
N MET A 194 16.59 -2.08 3.50
CA MET A 194 17.39 -1.89 4.72
C MET A 194 18.32 -3.08 4.98
N ALA A 195 17.84 -4.32 4.77
CA ALA A 195 18.68 -5.51 4.87
C ALA A 195 19.82 -5.50 3.83
N ALA A 196 19.52 -5.13 2.58
CA ALA A 196 20.51 -5.04 1.52
C ALA A 196 21.58 -3.98 1.83
N ILE A 197 21.19 -2.79 2.29
CA ILE A 197 22.12 -1.72 2.70
C ILE A 197 23.02 -2.22 3.84
N ALA A 198 22.45 -2.86 4.86
CA ALA A 198 23.22 -3.40 5.97
C ALA A 198 24.27 -4.40 5.51
N LEU A 199 23.91 -5.34 4.63
CA LEU A 199 24.83 -6.33 4.06
C LEU A 199 25.92 -5.67 3.18
N CYS A 200 25.56 -4.66 2.40
CA CYS A 200 26.52 -3.95 1.57
C CYS A 200 27.53 -3.17 2.42
N LEU A 201 27.09 -2.56 3.52
CA LEU A 201 27.95 -1.84 4.45
C LEU A 201 28.86 -2.78 5.23
N THR A 202 28.38 -3.94 5.70
CA THR A 202 29.21 -4.90 6.43
C THR A 202 30.31 -5.47 5.56
N LEU A 203 30.00 -5.87 4.33
CA LEU A 203 30.97 -6.39 3.37
C LEU A 203 31.91 -5.29 2.85
N GLY A 204 31.38 -4.11 2.53
CA GLY A 204 32.16 -2.98 2.02
C GLY A 204 33.15 -2.43 3.04
N LEU A 205 32.78 -2.43 4.32
CA LEU A 205 33.65 -1.96 5.40
C LEU A 205 34.54 -3.07 5.97
N GLU A 206 34.40 -4.33 5.57
CA GLU A 206 35.15 -5.46 6.12
C GLU A 206 36.67 -5.19 6.23
N GLN A 207 37.26 -4.50 5.26
CA GLN A 207 38.68 -4.11 5.24
C GLN A 207 39.09 -3.19 6.40
N TYR A 208 38.19 -2.36 6.92
CA TYR A 208 38.49 -1.46 8.03
C TYR A 208 38.48 -2.18 9.39
N TRP A 209 37.75 -3.30 9.50
CA TRP A 209 37.59 -4.04 10.77
C TRP A 209 38.51 -5.27 10.84
N LYS A 210 38.98 -5.79 9.71
CA LYS A 210 40.01 -6.84 9.67
C LYS A 210 41.36 -6.26 10.09
N LYS A 211 41.91 -6.77 11.21
CA LYS A 211 43.28 -6.46 11.64
C LYS A 211 44.26 -6.88 10.54
N PRO A 212 45.29 -6.07 10.22
CA PRO A 212 46.28 -6.45 9.22
C PRO A 212 46.99 -7.74 9.65
N PRO A 213 47.33 -8.63 8.71
CA PRO A 213 48.10 -9.83 9.03
C PRO A 213 49.43 -9.43 9.66
N VAL A 214 49.76 -10.07 10.79
CA VAL A 214 51.01 -9.84 11.52
C VAL A 214 51.96 -10.98 11.15
N GLU A 215 53.16 -10.65 10.68
CA GLU A 215 54.23 -11.63 10.51
C GLU A 215 55.05 -11.75 11.80
N THR A 216 55.40 -12.99 12.15
CA THR A 216 56.28 -13.31 13.27
C THR A 216 57.66 -13.61 12.74
N THR A 217 58.64 -12.75 13.04
CA THR A 217 60.06 -13.03 12.76
C THR A 217 60.77 -13.41 14.05
N VAL A 218 61.57 -14.48 14.02
CA VAL A 218 62.43 -14.89 15.14
C VAL A 218 63.83 -14.34 14.88
N ASP A 219 64.35 -13.56 15.82
CA ASP A 219 65.71 -13.02 15.77
C ASP A 219 66.75 -14.06 16.25
N ASP A 220 68.05 -13.82 16.01
CA ASP A 220 69.16 -14.70 16.41
C ASP A 220 69.19 -14.99 17.93
N PHE A 221 68.57 -14.12 18.73
CA PHE A 221 68.38 -14.29 20.18
C PHE A 221 67.08 -15.02 20.58
N ASN A 222 66.43 -15.72 19.65
CA ASN A 222 65.17 -16.46 19.87
C ASN A 222 64.00 -15.57 20.36
N ARG A 223 64.04 -14.27 20.02
CA ARG A 223 62.98 -13.31 20.36
C ARG A 223 61.97 -13.22 19.23
N VAL A 224 60.68 -13.30 19.56
CA VAL A 224 59.58 -13.15 18.59
C VAL A 224 59.26 -11.67 18.42
N LYS A 225 59.38 -11.17 17.19
CA LYS A 225 58.99 -9.80 16.82
C LYS A 225 57.73 -9.86 15.95
N TYR A 226 56.74 -9.07 16.32
CA TYR A 226 55.49 -8.89 15.57
C TYR A 226 55.65 -7.66 14.66
N GLN A 227 55.58 -7.85 13.35
CA GLN A 227 55.60 -6.76 12.37
C GLN A 227 54.32 -6.80 11.53
N PRO A 228 53.71 -5.64 11.19
CA PRO A 228 52.64 -5.60 10.20
C PRO A 228 53.18 -6.13 8.87
N LYS A 229 52.50 -7.08 8.25
CA LYS A 229 52.90 -7.60 6.93
C LYS A 229 52.79 -6.45 5.91
N PRO A 230 53.87 -6.12 5.18
CA PRO A 230 53.82 -5.04 4.21
C PRO A 230 52.83 -5.40 3.09
N SER A 231 51.93 -4.47 2.77
CA SER A 231 51.03 -4.60 1.62
C SER A 231 51.86 -4.51 0.34
N LEU A 232 52.06 -5.65 -0.34
CA LEU A 232 52.57 -5.63 -1.71
C LEU A 232 51.56 -4.84 -2.55
N THR A 233 51.98 -3.67 -3.02
CA THR A 233 51.23 -2.85 -3.96
C THR A 233 51.34 -3.44 -5.35
#